data_AF-A0A3M4NRZ4-F1
#
_entry.id   AF-A0A3M4NRZ4-F1
#
_cell.length_a   1.000
_cell.length_b   1.000
_cell.length_c   1.000
_cell.angle_alpha   90.00
_cell.angle_beta   90.00
_cell.angle_gamma   90.00
#
_symmetry.space_group_name_H-M   'P 1'
#
loop_
_entity.id
_entity.type
_entity.pdbx_description
1 polymer ?
#
loop_
_entity_poly.entity_id
_entity_poly.type
_entity_poly.pdbx_seq_one_letter_code
_entity_poly.pdbx_strand_id
1 'polypeptide(L)'
;MSTMSTSHLVLAALIATALALRATVAFYYRDTQRILRLLRLIPRLPDRKEHYYRPLDEWLAPLPFIWTWLDIVAAVLLASLYSSPLTWLLVVLWSGGRFRALQEFGHNAVHFALCPNHQWQWWLSNIFYQFPAFKRDMRSRHQTHTLEHHRNPNHPHLDPNRARVHAGGYVAGISPGKFHSLLLYPLTPQGAWVNLSTMARNSLLNHSHLTTAVRVLCLMTVAALLYWAGGWKGVLFGWLVPLLTSYPVFAWVSLLTEHRWFVEGTSRDRRDLEYLAGRPTDYFGVSGWLIRVFIAPTSDAYHLAHSLYPGVRWNYLPAIDRHLKIHEPRYSNNASEGLLLRRGSAPTALSELYERLVTAGHPETTLKTRGSV
;
A
#
# COMPACT_ATOMS: atom_id res chain seq x y z
N MET A 1 -3.83 42.79 13.40
CA MET A 1 -3.26 41.44 13.15
C MET A 1 -3.97 40.48 14.07
N SER A 2 -4.85 39.61 13.57
CA SER A 2 -5.54 38.63 14.42
C SER A 2 -4.54 37.60 14.92
N THR A 3 -4.41 37.48 16.24
CA THR A 3 -3.57 36.47 16.90
C THR A 3 -4.09 35.07 16.59
N MET A 4 -3.23 34.17 16.11
CA MET A 4 -3.59 32.76 15.87
C MET A 4 -4.05 32.10 17.18
N SER A 5 -5.17 31.36 17.16
CA SER A 5 -5.59 30.60 18.33
C SER A 5 -4.65 29.41 18.60
N THR A 6 -4.63 28.91 19.84
CA THR A 6 -3.83 27.75 20.26
C THR A 6 -4.01 26.55 19.31
N SER A 7 -5.24 26.28 18.86
CA SER A 7 -5.52 25.18 17.93
C SER A 7 -4.89 25.35 16.56
N HIS A 8 -4.79 26.59 16.05
CA HIS A 8 -4.11 26.88 14.79
C HIS A 8 -2.59 26.71 14.93
N LEU A 9 -2.00 27.08 16.06
CA LEU A 9 -0.59 26.85 16.36
C LEU A 9 -0.26 25.36 16.45
N VAL A 10 -1.12 24.57 17.13
CA VAL A 10 -0.98 23.11 17.20
C VAL A 10 -1.06 22.50 15.80
N LEU A 11 -2.04 22.90 14.98
CA LEU A 11 -2.16 22.42 13.60
C LEU A 11 -0.89 22.72 12.77
N ALA A 12 -0.40 23.96 12.84
CA ALA A 12 0.82 24.35 12.13
C ALA A 12 2.04 23.53 12.62
N ALA A 13 2.16 23.30 13.93
CA ALA A 13 3.23 22.51 14.51
C ALA A 13 3.18 21.03 14.06
N LEU A 14 1.99 20.43 13.99
CA LEU A 14 1.81 19.06 13.49
C LEU A 14 2.27 18.94 12.03
N ILE A 15 1.84 19.87 11.17
CA ILE A 15 2.22 19.90 9.75
C ILE A 15 3.73 20.12 9.61
N ALA A 16 4.29 21.12 10.29
CA ALA A 16 5.72 21.43 10.23
C ALA A 16 6.58 20.23 10.70
N THR A 17 6.17 19.58 11.79
CA THR A 17 6.83 18.36 12.30
C THR A 17 6.77 17.26 11.26
N ALA A 18 5.60 16.98 10.70
CA ALA A 18 5.42 15.93 9.70
C ALA A 18 6.26 16.18 8.43
N LEU A 19 6.43 17.45 8.02
CA LEU A 19 7.31 17.84 6.91
C LEU A 19 8.80 17.69 7.27
N ALA A 20 9.20 18.10 8.47
CA ALA A 20 10.57 17.96 8.95
C ALA A 20 11.01 16.48 9.04
N LEU A 21 10.13 15.59 9.50
CA LEU A 21 10.41 14.15 9.54
C LEU A 21 10.61 13.58 8.12
N ARG A 22 9.77 14.00 7.16
CA ARG A 22 9.91 13.59 5.75
C ARG A 22 11.19 14.14 5.12
N ALA A 23 11.53 15.41 5.38
CA ALA A 23 12.76 16.02 4.91
C ALA A 23 13.99 15.29 5.46
N THR A 24 13.96 14.91 6.75
CA THR A 24 15.02 14.14 7.39
C THR A 24 15.23 12.79 6.70
N VAL A 25 14.15 12.04 6.44
CA VAL A 25 14.22 10.78 5.70
C VAL A 25 14.69 11.00 4.27
N ALA A 26 14.14 11.97 3.54
CA ALA A 26 14.54 12.26 2.16
C ALA A 26 16.04 12.60 2.06
N PHE A 27 16.55 13.43 2.96
CA PHE A 27 17.96 13.78 3.04
C PHE A 27 18.82 12.57 3.40
N TYR A 28 18.43 11.81 4.41
CA TYR A 28 19.21 10.67 4.87
C TYR A 28 19.30 9.60 3.78
N TYR A 29 18.21 9.24 3.11
CA TYR A 29 18.18 8.18 2.08
C TYR A 29 18.50 8.66 0.65
N ARG A 30 19.08 9.86 0.47
CA ARG A 30 19.37 10.45 -0.85
C ARG A 30 20.41 9.70 -1.69
N ASP A 31 21.32 8.96 -1.06
CA ASP A 31 22.36 8.19 -1.76
C ASP A 31 21.79 6.87 -2.30
N THR A 32 21.20 6.98 -3.50
CA THR A 32 20.62 5.85 -4.23
C THR A 32 21.67 5.03 -4.98
N GLN A 33 22.78 5.65 -5.37
CA GLN A 33 23.86 5.01 -6.14
C GLN A 33 24.50 3.85 -5.40
N ARG A 34 24.66 3.99 -4.08
CA ARG A 34 25.10 2.90 -3.19
C ARG A 34 24.21 1.66 -3.31
N ILE A 35 22.89 1.84 -3.36
CA ILE A 35 21.96 0.71 -3.47
C ILE A 35 22.03 0.07 -4.86
N LEU A 36 22.14 0.87 -5.92
CA LEU A 36 22.32 0.33 -7.27
C LEU A 36 23.58 -0.53 -7.39
N ARG A 37 24.70 -0.13 -6.76
CA ARG A 37 25.94 -0.94 -6.70
C ARG A 37 25.78 -2.23 -5.90
N LEU A 38 25.11 -2.15 -4.74
CA LEU A 38 24.85 -3.33 -3.90
C LEU A 38 24.04 -4.39 -4.65
N LEU A 39 23.03 -3.94 -5.39
CA LEU A 39 22.18 -4.78 -6.25
C LEU A 39 22.85 -5.19 -7.58
N ARG A 40 24.10 -4.74 -7.83
CA ARG A 40 24.85 -5.00 -9.07
C ARG A 40 24.15 -4.49 -10.34
N LEU A 41 23.34 -3.44 -10.19
CA LEU A 41 22.74 -2.72 -11.31
C LEU A 41 23.75 -1.79 -11.98
N ILE A 42 24.72 -1.29 -11.22
CA ILE A 42 25.87 -0.55 -11.74
C ILE A 42 27.19 -1.12 -11.20
N PRO A 43 28.33 -0.87 -11.86
CA PRO A 43 29.62 -1.39 -11.42
C PRO A 43 29.97 -1.01 -9.98
N ARG A 44 30.51 -1.97 -9.22
CA ARG A 44 31.02 -1.71 -7.88
C ARG A 44 32.30 -0.87 -7.95
N LEU A 45 32.51 -0.05 -6.93
CA LEU A 45 33.75 0.69 -6.77
C LEU A 45 34.84 -0.26 -6.23
N PRO A 46 36.03 -0.32 -6.85
CA PRO A 46 37.17 -1.04 -6.29
C PRO A 46 37.43 -0.55 -4.86
N ASP A 47 37.77 -1.47 -3.96
CA ASP A 47 38.21 -1.19 -2.58
C ASP A 47 37.23 -0.45 -1.67
N ARG A 48 35.96 -0.27 -2.08
CA ARG A 48 34.91 0.35 -1.25
C ARG A 48 33.86 -0.67 -0.82
N LYS A 49 33.89 -1.03 0.47
CA LYS A 49 32.85 -1.87 1.08
C LYS A 49 31.60 -1.03 1.37
N GLU A 50 30.52 -1.34 0.67
CA GLU A 50 29.21 -0.72 0.91
C GLU A 50 28.34 -1.66 1.75
N HIS A 51 27.57 -1.06 2.66
CA HIS A 51 26.58 -1.77 3.47
C HIS A 51 25.19 -1.33 3.04
N TYR A 52 24.20 -2.22 3.08
CA TYR A 52 22.81 -1.87 2.78
C TYR A 52 22.24 -0.95 3.87
N TYR A 53 22.14 -1.48 5.09
CA TYR A 53 21.67 -0.71 6.23
C TYR A 53 22.68 0.37 6.62
N ARG A 54 22.17 1.46 7.18
CA ARG A 54 22.95 2.58 7.70
C ARG A 54 22.71 2.78 9.21
N PRO A 55 23.60 3.46 9.93
CA PRO A 55 23.57 3.53 11.39
C PRO A 55 22.26 4.05 12.00
N LEU A 56 21.57 4.98 11.34
CA LEU A 56 20.31 5.56 11.83
C LEU A 56 19.05 4.84 11.32
N ASP A 57 19.16 3.72 10.59
CA ASP A 57 17.98 3.08 9.98
C ASP A 57 16.96 2.64 11.04
N GLU A 58 17.40 2.11 12.19
CA GLU A 58 16.52 1.73 13.30
C GLU A 58 15.78 2.93 13.91
N TRP A 59 16.47 4.06 14.06
CA TRP A 59 15.93 5.30 14.60
C TRP A 59 14.98 6.01 13.61
N LEU A 60 15.21 5.83 12.31
CA LEU A 60 14.39 6.44 11.26
C LEU A 60 13.26 5.51 10.76
N ALA A 61 13.22 4.25 11.20
CA ALA A 61 12.15 3.31 10.88
C ALA A 61 10.75 3.74 11.39
N PRO A 62 10.60 4.36 12.58
CA PRO A 62 9.29 4.81 13.08
C PRO A 62 8.71 6.01 12.33
N LEU A 63 9.58 6.89 11.81
CA LEU A 63 9.16 8.16 11.21
C LEU A 63 8.05 8.02 10.16
N PRO A 64 8.10 7.06 9.21
CA PRO A 64 7.02 6.86 8.25
C PRO A 64 5.64 6.59 8.83
N PHE A 65 5.60 5.92 9.97
CA PHE A 65 4.36 5.69 10.68
C PHE A 65 3.91 6.96 11.40
N ILE A 66 4.84 7.63 12.10
CA ILE A 66 4.57 8.84 12.89
C ILE A 66 4.03 9.97 12.00
N TRP A 67 4.71 10.33 10.91
CA TRP A 67 4.24 11.45 10.08
C TRP A 67 2.89 11.17 9.42
N THR A 68 2.58 9.89 9.18
CA THR A 68 1.30 9.50 8.58
C THR A 68 0.16 9.67 9.57
N TRP A 69 0.39 9.38 10.85
CA TRP A 69 -0.56 9.70 11.91
C TRP A 69 -0.68 11.20 12.16
N LEU A 70 0.43 11.95 12.10
CA LEU A 70 0.38 13.42 12.15
C LEU A 70 -0.48 13.99 11.02
N ASP A 71 -0.39 13.47 9.79
CA ASP A 71 -1.25 13.88 8.68
C ASP A 71 -2.74 13.63 8.96
N ILE A 72 -3.09 12.48 9.57
CA ILE A 72 -4.47 12.15 9.92
C ILE A 72 -4.98 13.12 11.00
N VAL A 73 -4.22 13.30 12.07
CA VAL A 73 -4.56 14.18 13.20
C VAL A 73 -4.69 15.63 12.74
N ALA A 74 -3.76 16.11 11.91
CA ALA A 74 -3.82 17.45 11.34
C ALA A 74 -5.07 17.65 10.48
N ALA A 75 -5.45 16.67 9.66
CA ALA A 75 -6.67 16.75 8.84
C ALA A 75 -7.93 16.78 9.71
N VAL A 76 -8.00 15.95 10.76
CA VAL A 76 -9.12 15.95 11.71
C VAL A 76 -9.21 17.27 12.47
N LEU A 77 -8.10 17.80 12.96
CA LEU A 77 -8.06 19.08 13.66
C LEU A 77 -8.48 20.22 12.73
N LEU A 78 -7.99 20.24 11.49
CA LEU A 78 -8.40 21.19 10.46
C LEU A 78 -9.92 21.12 10.24
N ALA A 79 -10.48 19.93 9.99
CA ALA A 79 -11.92 19.76 9.79
C ALA A 79 -12.75 20.13 11.03
N SER A 80 -12.19 20.01 12.23
CA SER A 80 -12.84 20.44 13.47
C SER A 80 -12.93 21.97 13.58
N LEU A 81 -11.89 22.69 13.12
CA LEU A 81 -11.88 24.16 13.09
C LEU A 81 -12.91 24.75 12.13
N TYR A 82 -13.10 24.13 10.96
CA TYR A 82 -14.06 24.61 9.95
C TYR A 82 -15.45 23.97 10.06
N SER A 83 -15.53 22.75 10.60
CA SER A 83 -16.76 22.03 10.94
C SER A 83 -17.81 21.89 9.84
N SER A 84 -17.41 21.85 8.55
CA SER A 84 -18.34 21.66 7.43
C SER A 84 -18.42 20.19 6.97
N PRO A 85 -19.57 19.73 6.42
CA PRO A 85 -19.68 18.37 5.88
C PRO A 85 -18.61 18.05 4.82
N LEU A 86 -18.26 19.03 3.98
CA LEU A 86 -17.21 18.88 2.97
C LEU A 86 -15.84 18.62 3.62
N THR A 87 -15.48 19.34 4.69
CA THR A 87 -14.19 19.11 5.37
C THR A 87 -14.11 17.72 6.00
N TRP A 88 -15.21 17.20 6.54
CA TRP A 88 -15.26 15.82 7.07
C TRP A 88 -15.21 14.76 5.96
N LEU A 89 -15.84 15.00 4.81
CA LEU A 89 -15.68 14.15 3.63
C LEU A 89 -14.21 14.11 3.16
N LEU A 90 -13.54 15.26 3.13
CA LEU A 90 -12.12 15.34 2.79
C LEU A 90 -11.24 14.58 3.80
N VAL A 91 -11.57 14.61 5.10
CA VAL A 91 -10.91 13.78 6.11
C VAL A 91 -11.10 12.30 5.82
N VAL A 92 -12.31 11.87 5.43
CA VAL A 92 -12.56 10.46 5.10
C VAL A 92 -11.65 9.98 3.96
N LEU A 93 -11.55 10.77 2.88
CA LEU A 93 -10.68 10.46 1.74
C LEU A 93 -9.19 10.52 2.14
N TRP A 94 -8.79 11.56 2.86
CA TRP A 94 -7.42 11.76 3.34
C TRP A 94 -6.96 10.61 4.23
N SER A 95 -7.70 10.33 5.31
CA SER A 95 -7.42 9.22 6.21
C SER A 95 -7.36 7.88 5.48
N GLY A 96 -8.25 7.64 4.50
CA GLY A 96 -8.20 6.44 3.67
C GLY A 96 -6.86 6.28 2.93
N GLY A 97 -6.38 7.34 2.30
CA GLY A 97 -5.06 7.35 1.64
C GLY A 97 -3.90 7.22 2.61
N ARG A 98 -4.00 7.83 3.80
CA ARG A 98 -3.00 7.66 4.88
C ARG A 98 -2.97 6.22 5.40
N PHE A 99 -4.11 5.55 5.53
CA PHE A 99 -4.16 4.11 5.83
C PHE A 99 -3.54 3.25 4.71
N ARG A 100 -3.64 3.65 3.43
CA ARG A 100 -2.84 3.02 2.36
C ARG A 100 -1.35 3.24 2.52
N ALA A 101 -0.90 4.44 2.91
CA ALA A 101 0.51 4.68 3.16
C ALA A 101 1.02 3.85 4.35
N LEU A 102 0.26 3.77 5.45
CA LEU A 102 0.57 2.90 6.58
C LEU A 102 0.63 1.41 6.17
N GLN A 103 -0.27 0.97 5.30
CA GLN A 103 -0.25 -0.38 4.74
C GLN A 103 1.05 -0.67 3.99
N GLU A 104 1.53 0.29 3.18
CA GLU A 104 2.76 0.13 2.41
C GLU A 104 4.03 0.21 3.27
N PHE A 105 4.05 1.05 4.31
CA PHE A 105 5.15 0.99 5.28
C PHE A 105 5.16 -0.35 6.04
N GLY A 106 3.98 -0.89 6.37
CA GLY A 106 3.86 -2.24 6.90
C GLY A 106 4.26 -3.34 5.91
N HIS A 107 4.02 -3.12 4.61
CA HIS A 107 4.48 -3.99 3.53
C HIS A 107 6.01 -3.99 3.47
N ASN A 108 6.67 -2.84 3.46
CA ASN A 108 8.13 -2.75 3.52
C ASN A 108 8.68 -3.44 4.79
N ALA A 109 8.01 -3.27 5.94
CA ALA A 109 8.39 -3.96 7.18
C ALA A 109 8.27 -5.49 7.07
N VAL A 110 7.26 -6.02 6.37
CA VAL A 110 7.12 -7.49 6.25
C VAL A 110 8.29 -8.11 5.50
N HIS A 111 8.91 -7.35 4.59
CA HIS A 111 10.09 -7.76 3.82
C HIS A 111 11.43 -7.37 4.45
N PHE A 112 11.42 -6.91 5.71
CA PHE A 112 12.65 -6.49 6.42
C PHE A 112 13.37 -5.29 5.80
N ALA A 113 12.65 -4.45 5.05
CA ALA A 113 13.24 -3.38 4.26
C ALA A 113 13.54 -2.09 5.05
N LEU A 114 12.96 -1.90 6.25
CA LEU A 114 13.05 -0.63 6.96
C LEU A 114 14.36 -0.48 7.75
N CYS A 115 14.77 -1.51 8.48
CA CYS A 115 15.95 -1.49 9.34
C CYS A 115 16.44 -2.93 9.65
N PRO A 116 17.68 -3.11 10.19
CA PRO A 116 18.22 -4.42 10.52
C PRO A 116 17.37 -5.22 11.52
N ASN A 117 16.80 -4.56 12.52
CA ASN A 117 16.02 -5.24 13.54
C ASN A 117 14.63 -5.64 13.03
N HIS A 118 14.49 -6.92 12.67
CA HIS A 118 13.26 -7.51 12.12
C HIS A 118 12.06 -7.39 13.06
N GLN A 119 12.27 -7.59 14.37
CA GLN A 119 11.20 -7.53 15.36
C GLN A 119 10.72 -6.11 15.56
N TRP A 120 11.64 -5.14 15.55
CA TRP A 120 11.33 -3.73 15.72
C TRP A 120 10.37 -3.21 14.64
N GLN A 121 10.72 -3.42 13.37
CA GLN A 121 9.86 -3.00 12.27
C GLN A 121 8.53 -3.76 12.19
N TRP A 122 8.47 -5.03 12.64
CA TRP A 122 7.18 -5.72 12.79
C TRP A 122 6.34 -5.15 13.92
N TRP A 123 6.96 -4.82 15.06
CA TRP A 123 6.30 -4.15 16.16
C TRP A 123 5.74 -2.80 15.70
N LEU A 124 6.53 -1.98 15.00
CA LEU A 124 6.08 -0.70 14.44
C LEU A 124 4.86 -0.89 13.54
N SER A 125 4.92 -1.84 12.60
CA SER A 125 3.77 -2.09 11.72
C SER A 125 2.54 -2.56 12.48
N ASN A 126 2.70 -3.42 13.50
CA ASN A 126 1.59 -3.86 14.33
C ASN A 126 0.89 -2.70 15.03
N ILE A 127 1.66 -1.88 15.76
CA ILE A 127 1.13 -0.78 16.58
C ILE A 127 0.52 0.33 15.72
N PHE A 128 1.21 0.75 14.65
CA PHE A 128 0.81 1.92 13.89
C PHE A 128 -0.09 1.63 12.69
N TYR A 129 -0.19 0.38 12.24
CA TYR A 129 -1.01 0.03 11.08
C TYR A 129 -1.91 -1.19 11.32
N GLN A 130 -1.33 -2.36 11.60
CA GLN A 130 -2.09 -3.60 11.57
C GLN A 130 -3.23 -3.58 12.59
N PHE A 131 -2.94 -3.17 13.83
CA PHE A 131 -3.95 -3.12 14.87
C PHE A 131 -4.95 -1.98 14.63
N PRO A 132 -4.54 -0.73 14.37
CA PRO A 132 -5.47 0.34 14.03
C PRO A 132 -6.36 0.06 12.82
N ALA A 133 -5.89 -0.70 11.83
CA ALA A 133 -6.65 -1.06 10.64
C ALA A 133 -7.35 -2.43 10.73
N PHE A 134 -7.41 -3.03 11.93
CA PHE A 134 -8.03 -4.34 12.19
C PHE A 134 -7.51 -5.46 11.28
N LYS A 135 -6.22 -5.40 10.93
CA LYS A 135 -5.50 -6.44 10.19
C LYS A 135 -4.86 -7.44 11.15
N ARG A 136 -4.47 -8.58 10.56
CA ARG A 136 -3.71 -9.63 11.24
C ARG A 136 -2.35 -9.11 11.66
N ASP A 137 -1.77 -9.68 12.70
CA ASP A 137 -0.42 -9.29 13.11
C ASP A 137 0.64 -9.64 12.06
N MET A 138 1.82 -9.04 12.21
CA MET A 138 2.93 -9.18 11.26
C MET A 138 3.45 -10.61 11.05
N ARG A 139 3.34 -11.51 12.04
CA ARG A 139 3.75 -12.92 11.84
C ARG A 139 2.83 -13.59 10.83
N SER A 140 1.53 -13.44 11.02
CA SER A 140 0.52 -13.97 10.09
C SER A 140 0.60 -13.29 8.72
N ARG A 141 0.83 -11.96 8.68
CA ARG A 141 1.02 -11.25 7.40
C ARG A 141 2.27 -11.74 6.66
N HIS A 142 3.37 -12.00 7.36
CA HIS A 142 4.59 -12.51 6.73
C HIS A 142 4.31 -13.82 6.01
N GLN A 143 3.63 -14.78 6.67
CA GLN A 143 3.25 -16.03 6.01
C GLN A 143 2.44 -15.81 4.73
N THR A 144 1.32 -15.07 4.81
CA THR A 144 0.43 -14.94 3.65
C THR A 144 0.98 -14.03 2.54
N HIS A 145 1.85 -13.10 2.89
CA HIS A 145 2.37 -12.14 1.91
C HIS A 145 3.70 -12.60 1.31
N THR A 146 4.67 -12.99 2.14
CA THR A 146 6.03 -13.31 1.64
C THR A 146 6.14 -14.75 1.17
N LEU A 147 5.46 -15.70 1.84
CA LEU A 147 5.58 -17.12 1.53
C LEU A 147 4.54 -17.60 0.51
N GLU A 148 3.31 -17.08 0.57
CA GLU A 148 2.23 -17.51 -0.33
C GLU A 148 2.20 -16.65 -1.60
N HIS A 149 2.04 -15.32 -1.46
CA HIS A 149 1.90 -14.40 -2.60
C HIS A 149 3.24 -14.16 -3.36
N HIS A 150 4.28 -13.62 -2.71
CA HIS A 150 5.54 -13.25 -3.39
C HIS A 150 6.30 -14.44 -4.03
N ARG A 151 6.05 -15.67 -3.57
CA ARG A 151 6.61 -16.88 -4.18
C ARG A 151 5.84 -17.36 -5.40
N ASN A 152 4.55 -17.04 -5.49
CA ASN A 152 3.65 -17.56 -6.51
C ASN A 152 2.80 -16.44 -7.14
N PRO A 153 3.37 -15.30 -7.57
CA PRO A 153 2.56 -14.20 -8.10
C PRO A 153 1.73 -14.64 -9.30
N ASN A 154 0.45 -14.24 -9.31
CA ASN A 154 -0.53 -14.62 -10.33
C ASN A 154 -0.80 -16.15 -10.45
N HIS A 155 -0.32 -16.98 -9.53
CA HIS A 155 -0.57 -18.42 -9.58
C HIS A 155 -2.04 -18.75 -9.29
N PRO A 156 -2.71 -19.61 -10.09
CA PRO A 156 -4.15 -19.78 -10.00
C PRO A 156 -4.70 -20.25 -8.65
N HIS A 157 -3.94 -21.09 -7.97
CA HIS A 157 -4.35 -21.76 -6.73
C HIS A 157 -3.52 -21.38 -5.50
N LEU A 158 -2.38 -20.72 -5.70
CA LEU A 158 -1.41 -20.47 -4.63
C LEU A 158 -1.29 -18.98 -4.31
N ASP A 159 -1.74 -18.09 -5.21
CA ASP A 159 -1.73 -16.67 -4.96
C ASP A 159 -3.05 -16.23 -4.28
N PRO A 160 -3.04 -15.89 -2.98
CA PRO A 160 -4.23 -15.39 -2.30
C PRO A 160 -4.73 -14.07 -2.89
N ASN A 161 -3.85 -13.26 -3.50
CA ASN A 161 -4.24 -11.99 -4.13
C ASN A 161 -5.01 -12.24 -5.43
N ARG A 162 -4.57 -13.17 -6.28
CA ARG A 162 -5.34 -13.59 -7.47
C ARG A 162 -6.71 -14.14 -7.08
N ALA A 163 -6.75 -15.02 -6.07
CA ALA A 163 -8.01 -15.57 -5.57
C ALA A 163 -8.97 -14.47 -5.11
N ARG A 164 -8.46 -13.42 -4.45
CA ARG A 164 -9.25 -12.26 -4.03
C ARG A 164 -9.77 -11.44 -5.21
N VAL A 165 -8.96 -11.22 -6.25
CA VAL A 165 -9.39 -10.51 -7.47
C VAL A 165 -10.55 -11.26 -8.14
N HIS A 166 -10.41 -12.58 -8.31
CA HIS A 166 -11.46 -13.43 -8.87
C HIS A 166 -12.73 -13.43 -7.99
N ALA A 167 -12.60 -13.61 -6.67
CA ALA A 167 -13.73 -13.60 -5.74
C ALA A 167 -14.46 -12.25 -5.65
N GLY A 168 -13.77 -11.14 -5.98
CA GLY A 168 -14.38 -9.82 -6.13
C GLY A 168 -15.21 -9.64 -7.41
N GLY A 169 -15.27 -10.65 -8.27
CA GLY A 169 -16.10 -10.67 -9.48
C GLY A 169 -15.38 -10.28 -10.77
N TYR A 170 -14.06 -10.09 -10.75
CA TYR A 170 -13.25 -9.93 -11.95
C TYR A 170 -13.03 -11.28 -12.62
N VAL A 171 -14.02 -11.71 -13.39
CA VAL A 171 -14.03 -12.96 -14.17
C VAL A 171 -14.16 -12.65 -15.66
N ALA A 172 -13.75 -13.57 -16.52
CA ALA A 172 -13.85 -13.39 -17.96
C ALA A 172 -15.31 -13.31 -18.44
N GLY A 173 -15.59 -12.45 -19.42
CA GLY A 173 -16.92 -12.24 -20.01
C GLY A 173 -17.80 -11.22 -19.28
N ILE A 174 -17.24 -10.39 -18.39
CA ILE A 174 -18.01 -9.32 -17.74
C ILE A 174 -18.24 -8.14 -18.70
N SER A 175 -19.37 -7.44 -18.55
CA SER A 175 -19.65 -6.25 -19.37
C SER A 175 -18.74 -5.06 -19.00
N PRO A 176 -18.55 -4.08 -19.92
CA PRO A 176 -17.81 -2.85 -19.62
C PRO A 176 -18.30 -2.13 -18.35
N GLY A 177 -19.62 -1.98 -18.22
CA GLY A 177 -20.22 -1.32 -17.05
C GLY A 177 -19.96 -2.11 -15.75
N LYS A 178 -20.00 -3.44 -15.83
CA LYS A 178 -19.69 -4.29 -14.66
C LYS A 178 -18.23 -4.10 -14.23
N PHE A 179 -17.27 -4.12 -15.15
CA PHE A 179 -15.86 -3.90 -14.86
C PHE A 179 -15.63 -2.62 -14.04
N HIS A 180 -16.20 -1.49 -14.47
CA HIS A 180 -16.03 -0.22 -13.78
C HIS A 180 -16.77 -0.17 -12.44
N SER A 181 -17.97 -0.75 -12.35
CA SER A 181 -18.70 -0.84 -11.07
C SER A 181 -17.94 -1.64 -10.01
N LEU A 182 -17.17 -2.66 -10.43
CA LEU A 182 -16.37 -3.49 -9.54
C LEU A 182 -15.17 -2.74 -8.95
N LEU A 183 -14.76 -1.59 -9.49
CA LEU A 183 -13.77 -0.73 -8.84
C LEU A 183 -14.28 -0.22 -7.48
N LEU A 184 -15.59 -0.14 -7.31
CA LEU A 184 -16.27 0.23 -6.07
C LEU A 184 -16.80 -1.00 -5.32
N TYR A 185 -16.36 -2.22 -5.67
CA TYR A 185 -16.77 -3.46 -5.00
C TYR A 185 -16.74 -3.36 -3.47
N PRO A 186 -15.72 -2.77 -2.81
CA PRO A 186 -15.70 -2.65 -1.36
C PRO A 186 -16.85 -1.84 -0.74
N LEU A 187 -17.52 -0.98 -1.52
CA LEU A 187 -18.69 -0.20 -1.08
C LEU A 187 -20.02 -0.93 -1.31
N THR A 188 -20.02 -2.05 -2.04
CA THR A 188 -21.21 -2.89 -2.19
C THR A 188 -21.52 -3.62 -0.88
N PRO A 189 -22.78 -4.02 -0.60
CA PRO A 189 -23.11 -4.79 0.60
C PRO A 189 -22.24 -6.05 0.77
N GLN A 190 -21.98 -6.77 -0.32
CA GLN A 190 -21.11 -7.94 -0.31
C GLN A 190 -19.66 -7.59 0.02
N GLY A 191 -19.07 -6.60 -0.65
CA GLY A 191 -17.68 -6.18 -0.39
C GLY A 191 -17.49 -5.61 1.01
N ALA A 192 -18.47 -4.83 1.50
CA ALA A 192 -18.48 -4.30 2.87
C ALA A 192 -18.54 -5.44 3.90
N TRP A 193 -19.39 -6.45 3.66
CA TRP A 193 -19.47 -7.64 4.52
C TRP A 193 -18.17 -8.44 4.54
N VAL A 194 -17.54 -8.66 3.37
CA VAL A 194 -16.23 -9.31 3.27
C VAL A 194 -15.16 -8.52 4.03
N ASN A 195 -15.15 -7.19 3.92
CA ASN A 195 -14.21 -6.35 4.65
C ASN A 195 -14.42 -6.45 6.17
N LEU A 196 -15.66 -6.30 6.64
CA LEU A 196 -16.02 -6.38 8.06
C LEU A 196 -15.70 -7.74 8.67
N SER A 197 -16.13 -8.83 8.03
CA SER A 197 -15.84 -10.19 8.48
C SER A 197 -14.34 -10.49 8.51
N THR A 198 -13.58 -9.97 7.53
CA THR A 198 -12.12 -10.07 7.51
C THR A 198 -11.48 -9.28 8.65
N MET A 199 -11.94 -8.06 8.92
CA MET A 199 -11.47 -7.24 10.04
C MET A 199 -11.73 -7.92 11.39
N ALA A 200 -12.94 -8.46 11.58
CA ALA A 200 -13.31 -9.20 12.78
C ALA A 200 -12.44 -10.45 12.95
N ARG A 201 -12.37 -11.32 11.93
CA ARG A 201 -11.54 -12.53 11.95
C ARG A 201 -10.08 -12.22 12.26
N ASN A 202 -9.49 -11.25 11.56
CA ASN A 202 -8.10 -10.84 11.77
C ASN A 202 -7.84 -10.27 13.18
N SER A 203 -8.84 -9.65 13.80
CA SER A 203 -8.73 -9.08 15.14
C SER A 203 -8.92 -10.13 16.24
N LEU A 204 -9.60 -11.23 15.95
CA LEU A 204 -9.84 -12.35 16.89
C LEU A 204 -8.72 -13.40 16.82
N LEU A 205 -8.08 -13.60 15.67
CA LEU A 205 -6.97 -14.55 15.49
C LEU A 205 -5.62 -13.96 15.95
N ASN A 206 -5.53 -13.49 17.19
CA ASN A 206 -4.26 -13.05 17.76
C ASN A 206 -3.44 -14.25 18.26
N HIS A 207 -2.14 -14.26 18.00
CA HIS A 207 -1.27 -15.38 18.38
C HIS A 207 -0.98 -15.49 19.90
N SER A 208 -1.38 -14.50 20.71
CA SER A 208 -1.24 -14.55 22.16
C SER A 208 -2.19 -13.58 22.87
N HIS A 209 -2.45 -13.80 24.16
CA HIS A 209 -3.22 -12.87 25.01
C HIS A 209 -2.55 -11.49 25.11
N LEU A 210 -1.22 -11.44 25.15
CA LEU A 210 -0.47 -10.18 25.12
C LEU A 210 -0.75 -9.40 23.83
N THR A 211 -0.80 -10.08 22.69
CA THR A 211 -1.12 -9.47 21.39
C THR A 211 -2.53 -8.88 21.39
N THR A 212 -3.50 -9.57 22.00
CA THR A 212 -4.86 -9.04 22.18
C THR A 212 -4.85 -7.79 23.06
N ALA A 213 -4.16 -7.81 24.21
CA ALA A 213 -4.08 -6.66 25.11
C ALA A 213 -3.42 -5.44 24.44
N VAL A 214 -2.31 -5.65 23.74
CA VAL A 214 -1.63 -4.60 22.97
C VAL A 214 -2.52 -4.04 21.87
N ARG A 215 -3.25 -4.91 21.14
CA ARG A 215 -4.23 -4.46 20.12
C ARG A 215 -5.29 -3.56 20.76
N VAL A 216 -5.91 -3.97 21.85
CA VAL A 216 -6.93 -3.16 22.56
C VAL A 216 -6.34 -1.82 22.98
N LEU A 217 -5.14 -1.82 23.58
CA LEU A 217 -4.46 -0.58 23.96
C LEU A 217 -4.21 0.35 22.76
N CYS A 218 -3.79 -0.20 21.61
CA CYS A 218 -3.61 0.57 20.38
C CYS A 218 -4.93 1.19 19.90
N LEU A 219 -6.00 0.40 19.88
CA LEU A 219 -7.33 0.88 19.48
C LEU A 219 -7.82 2.01 20.41
N MET A 220 -7.66 1.85 21.72
CA MET A 220 -8.01 2.88 22.71
C MET A 220 -7.15 4.14 22.53
N THR A 221 -5.87 3.99 22.26
CA THR A 221 -4.95 5.13 22.03
C THR A 221 -5.32 5.90 20.78
N VAL A 222 -5.63 5.21 19.67
CA VAL A 222 -6.09 5.85 18.42
C VAL A 222 -7.43 6.55 18.64
N ALA A 223 -8.37 5.91 19.34
CA ALA A 223 -9.65 6.52 19.68
C ALA A 223 -9.46 7.80 20.51
N ALA A 224 -8.64 7.74 21.57
CA ALA A 224 -8.35 8.90 22.42
C ALA A 224 -7.67 10.04 21.66
N LEU A 225 -6.67 9.72 20.81
CA LEU A 225 -5.96 10.71 20.00
C LEU A 225 -6.89 11.44 19.03
N LEU A 226 -7.76 10.71 18.34
CA LEU A 226 -8.68 11.30 17.37
C LEU A 226 -9.87 12.00 18.04
N TYR A 227 -10.28 11.51 19.21
CA TYR A 227 -11.25 12.21 20.05
C TYR A 227 -10.69 13.54 20.55
N TRP A 228 -9.42 13.58 20.97
CA TRP A 228 -8.76 14.82 21.32
C TRP A 228 -8.71 15.81 20.14
N ALA A 229 -8.43 15.32 18.92
CA ALA A 229 -8.30 16.17 17.75
C ALA A 229 -9.63 16.72 17.21
N GLY A 230 -10.74 15.98 17.34
CA GLY A 230 -12.01 16.35 16.72
C GLY A 230 -13.28 15.77 17.36
N GLY A 231 -13.21 15.40 18.63
CA GLY A 231 -14.29 14.75 19.37
C GLY A 231 -14.73 13.43 18.73
N TRP A 232 -16.01 13.10 18.89
CA TRP A 232 -16.58 11.89 18.29
C TRP A 232 -16.49 11.88 16.75
N LYS A 233 -16.53 13.06 16.10
CA LYS A 233 -16.37 13.19 14.64
C LYS A 233 -14.96 12.80 14.20
N GLY A 234 -13.94 13.15 14.99
CA GLY A 234 -12.56 12.72 14.74
C GLY A 234 -12.40 11.20 14.75
N VAL A 235 -13.01 10.51 15.72
CA VAL A 235 -13.02 9.04 15.78
C VAL A 235 -13.78 8.45 14.59
N LEU A 236 -14.97 8.98 14.29
CA LEU A 236 -15.82 8.44 13.24
C LEU A 236 -15.23 8.67 11.84
N PHE A 237 -14.99 9.93 11.46
CA PHE A 237 -14.58 10.29 10.11
C PHE A 237 -13.06 10.22 9.89
N GLY A 238 -12.26 10.36 10.95
CA GLY A 238 -10.81 10.23 10.88
C GLY A 238 -10.33 8.78 10.88
N TRP A 239 -11.14 7.83 11.35
CA TRP A 239 -10.73 6.43 11.52
C TRP A 239 -11.75 5.39 11.08
N LEU A 240 -12.92 5.32 11.70
CA LEU A 240 -13.85 4.19 11.46
C LEU A 240 -14.46 4.21 10.05
N VAL A 241 -15.00 5.35 9.61
CA VAL A 241 -15.60 5.50 8.28
C VAL A 241 -14.57 5.26 7.16
N PRO A 242 -13.34 5.83 7.19
CA PRO A 242 -12.30 5.52 6.21
C PRO A 242 -12.04 4.02 6.05
N LEU A 243 -11.96 3.27 7.16
CA LEU A 243 -11.68 1.83 7.15
C LEU A 243 -12.78 0.99 6.49
N LEU A 244 -14.00 1.52 6.40
CA LEU A 244 -15.14 0.88 5.76
C LEU A 244 -15.44 1.41 4.36
N THR A 245 -14.83 2.55 3.97
CA THR A 245 -15.17 3.25 2.72
C THR A 245 -13.94 3.51 1.85
N SER A 246 -13.22 4.60 2.09
CA SER A 246 -12.13 5.09 1.24
C SER A 246 -10.91 4.16 1.24
N TYR A 247 -10.45 3.71 2.42
CA TYR A 247 -9.28 2.83 2.53
C TYR A 247 -9.45 1.50 1.77
N PRO A 248 -10.52 0.71 1.96
CA PRO A 248 -10.66 -0.56 1.26
C PRO A 248 -10.86 -0.37 -0.24
N VAL A 249 -11.48 0.73 -0.70
CA VAL A 249 -11.53 1.08 -2.13
C VAL A 249 -10.15 1.36 -2.69
N PHE A 250 -9.34 2.19 -2.02
CA PHE A 250 -7.99 2.48 -2.48
C PHE A 250 -7.09 1.24 -2.47
N ALA A 251 -7.21 0.38 -1.44
CA ALA A 251 -6.50 -0.90 -1.37
C ALA A 251 -6.94 -1.86 -2.49
N TRP A 252 -8.23 -1.89 -2.82
CA TRP A 252 -8.77 -2.70 -3.89
C TRP A 252 -8.27 -2.26 -5.25
N VAL A 253 -8.34 -0.96 -5.55
CA VAL A 253 -7.84 -0.43 -6.82
C VAL A 253 -6.33 -0.63 -6.95
N SER A 254 -5.56 -0.43 -5.88
CA SER A 254 -4.12 -0.77 -5.83
C SER A 254 -3.87 -2.22 -6.24
N LEU A 255 -4.54 -3.16 -5.57
CA LEU A 255 -4.41 -4.59 -5.83
C LEU A 255 -4.62 -4.93 -7.31
N LEU A 256 -5.63 -4.33 -7.95
CA LEU A 256 -5.92 -4.56 -9.37
C LEU A 256 -4.82 -4.05 -10.30
N THR A 257 -4.00 -3.09 -9.86
CA THR A 257 -2.92 -2.48 -10.65
C THR A 257 -1.55 -3.07 -10.41
N GLU A 258 -1.36 -3.77 -9.30
CA GLU A 258 -0.07 -4.36 -8.89
C GLU A 258 0.42 -5.40 -9.90
N HIS A 259 -0.47 -6.26 -10.38
CA HIS A 259 -0.14 -7.33 -11.32
C HIS A 259 -1.02 -7.32 -12.57
N ARG A 260 -0.47 -7.89 -13.64
CA ARG A 260 -1.14 -8.34 -14.85
C ARG A 260 -1.97 -9.59 -14.55
N TRP A 261 -3.01 -9.46 -13.73
CA TRP A 261 -3.85 -10.57 -13.29
C TRP A 261 -4.39 -11.39 -14.46
N PHE A 262 -4.44 -12.71 -14.29
CA PHE A 262 -4.95 -13.67 -15.29
C PHE A 262 -4.16 -13.70 -16.60
N VAL A 263 -2.92 -13.19 -16.60
CA VAL A 263 -2.00 -13.46 -17.71
C VAL A 263 -1.64 -14.94 -17.73
N GLU A 264 -1.67 -15.54 -18.91
CA GLU A 264 -1.22 -16.92 -19.13
C GLU A 264 0.32 -16.98 -19.18
N GLY A 265 0.86 -18.14 -18.82
CA GLY A 265 2.29 -18.40 -18.80
C GLY A 265 2.83 -18.63 -17.39
N THR A 266 3.88 -19.44 -17.32
CA THR A 266 4.54 -19.83 -16.07
C THR A 266 6.04 -19.86 -16.30
N SER A 267 6.81 -19.56 -15.26
CA SER A 267 8.25 -19.73 -15.25
C SER A 267 8.67 -20.39 -13.95
N ARG A 268 9.68 -21.26 -14.04
CA ARG A 268 10.38 -21.79 -12.84
C ARG A 268 11.30 -20.74 -12.22
N ASP A 269 11.75 -19.76 -13.01
CA ASP A 269 12.49 -18.61 -12.50
C ASP A 269 11.49 -17.56 -11.97
N ARG A 270 11.58 -17.29 -10.67
CA ARG A 270 10.72 -16.33 -9.98
C ARG A 270 10.83 -14.92 -10.57
N ARG A 271 12.01 -14.51 -11.02
CA ARG A 271 12.24 -13.18 -11.63
C ARG A 271 11.54 -13.07 -12.97
N ASP A 272 11.60 -14.11 -13.80
CA ASP A 272 10.88 -14.14 -15.08
C ASP A 272 9.36 -14.15 -14.87
N LEU A 273 8.89 -14.85 -13.83
CA LEU A 273 7.48 -14.82 -13.46
C LEU A 273 7.03 -13.41 -13.02
N GLU A 274 7.85 -12.67 -12.28
CA GLU A 274 7.57 -11.27 -11.92
C GLU A 274 7.54 -10.35 -13.15
N TYR A 275 8.44 -10.52 -14.13
CA TYR A 275 8.38 -9.76 -15.38
C TYR A 275 7.12 -10.06 -16.21
N LEU A 276 6.66 -11.32 -16.20
CA LEU A 276 5.44 -11.73 -16.88
C LEU A 276 4.20 -11.17 -16.17
N ALA A 277 4.10 -11.39 -14.86
CA ALA A 277 2.92 -11.09 -14.05
C ALA A 277 2.89 -9.65 -13.55
N GLY A 278 3.99 -8.90 -13.58
CA GLY A 278 4.06 -7.52 -13.12
C GLY A 278 4.17 -6.53 -14.27
N ARG A 279 4.22 -5.25 -13.91
CA ARG A 279 4.46 -4.14 -14.83
C ARG A 279 5.00 -2.91 -14.10
N PRO A 280 5.85 -2.09 -14.75
CA PRO A 280 6.10 -0.75 -14.26
C PRO A 280 4.95 0.17 -14.68
N THR A 281 4.55 1.05 -13.77
CA THR A 281 3.48 2.00 -14.01
C THR A 281 3.94 3.41 -13.68
N ASP A 282 3.84 4.31 -14.65
CA ASP A 282 4.15 5.72 -14.41
C ASP A 282 2.90 6.56 -14.16
N TYR A 283 2.90 7.22 -13.01
CA TYR A 283 1.85 8.15 -12.59
C TYR A 283 2.36 9.59 -12.67
N PHE A 284 1.91 10.33 -13.69
CA PHE A 284 2.33 11.71 -13.98
C PHE A 284 1.24 12.77 -13.70
N GLY A 285 1.67 14.02 -13.54
CA GLY A 285 0.80 15.18 -13.36
C GLY A 285 -0.03 15.14 -12.08
N VAL A 286 -1.05 16.00 -11.99
CA VAL A 286 -1.91 16.12 -10.79
C VAL A 286 -2.65 14.81 -10.48
N SER A 287 -3.19 14.14 -11.50
CA SER A 287 -3.84 12.84 -11.30
C SER A 287 -2.87 11.76 -10.82
N GLY A 288 -1.65 11.74 -11.35
CA GLY A 288 -0.62 10.82 -10.91
C GLY A 288 -0.17 11.08 -9.48
N TRP A 289 -0.06 12.35 -9.10
CA TRP A 289 0.18 12.74 -7.71
C TRP A 289 -0.94 12.26 -6.78
N LEU A 290 -2.21 12.45 -7.15
CA LEU A 290 -3.34 11.92 -6.38
C LEU A 290 -3.27 10.40 -6.23
N ILE A 291 -2.97 9.67 -7.30
CA ILE A 291 -2.81 8.20 -7.25
C ILE A 291 -1.69 7.81 -6.28
N ARG A 292 -0.53 8.49 -6.33
CA ARG A 292 0.60 8.26 -5.40
C ARG A 292 0.28 8.63 -3.95
N VAL A 293 -0.69 9.49 -3.71
CA VAL A 293 -1.11 9.92 -2.37
C VAL A 293 -2.17 8.99 -1.77
N PHE A 294 -3.09 8.49 -2.59
CA PHE A 294 -4.27 7.76 -2.13
C PHE A 294 -4.25 6.26 -2.42
N ILE A 295 -3.80 5.84 -3.60
CA ILE A 295 -3.96 4.48 -4.11
C ILE A 295 -2.65 3.71 -4.04
N ALA A 296 -1.58 4.25 -4.64
CA ALA A 296 -0.28 3.62 -4.80
C ALA A 296 0.84 4.42 -4.11
N PRO A 297 0.84 4.56 -2.77
CA PRO A 297 1.88 5.30 -2.08
C PRO A 297 3.21 4.55 -2.03
N THR A 298 4.31 5.28 -2.13
CA THR A 298 5.67 4.75 -1.88
C THR A 298 6.03 3.55 -2.77
N SER A 299 6.18 2.34 -2.23
CA SER A 299 6.56 1.15 -2.98
C SER A 299 5.56 0.73 -4.06
N ASP A 300 4.26 0.89 -3.83
CA ASP A 300 3.23 0.51 -4.83
C ASP A 300 3.41 1.24 -6.15
N ALA A 301 3.81 2.50 -6.12
CA ALA A 301 4.03 3.26 -7.35
C ALA A 301 5.21 2.73 -8.19
N TYR A 302 5.98 1.79 -7.63
CA TYR A 302 7.11 1.12 -8.23
C TYR A 302 6.99 -0.39 -8.02
N HIS A 303 5.76 -0.94 -8.06
CA HIS A 303 5.46 -2.30 -7.61
C HIS A 303 6.33 -3.37 -8.27
N LEU A 304 6.56 -3.33 -9.59
CA LEU A 304 7.45 -4.32 -10.22
C LEU A 304 8.90 -4.23 -9.69
N ALA A 305 9.46 -3.03 -9.52
CA ALA A 305 10.79 -2.89 -8.89
C ALA A 305 10.79 -3.42 -7.46
N HIS A 306 9.72 -3.16 -6.70
CA HIS A 306 9.53 -3.69 -5.35
C HIS A 306 9.45 -5.22 -5.35
N SER A 307 8.64 -5.84 -6.21
CA SER A 307 8.54 -7.29 -6.31
C SER A 307 9.87 -7.93 -6.71
N LEU A 308 10.64 -7.32 -7.62
CA LEU A 308 11.98 -7.82 -7.97
C LEU A 308 12.98 -7.69 -6.80
N TYR A 309 12.87 -6.63 -5.98
CA TYR A 309 13.78 -6.33 -4.87
C TYR A 309 13.02 -6.03 -3.56
N PRO A 310 12.30 -7.01 -2.97
CA PRO A 310 11.32 -6.75 -1.91
C PRO A 310 11.95 -6.29 -0.59
N GLY A 311 13.21 -6.66 -0.34
CA GLY A 311 13.97 -6.20 0.83
C GLY A 311 14.53 -4.78 0.70
N VAL A 312 14.29 -4.08 -0.41
CA VAL A 312 14.76 -2.72 -0.63
C VAL A 312 13.74 -1.71 -0.11
N ARG A 313 14.22 -0.75 0.69
CA ARG A 313 13.42 0.34 1.24
C ARG A 313 12.83 1.18 0.12
N TRP A 314 11.55 1.53 0.24
CA TRP A 314 10.80 2.35 -0.73
C TRP A 314 11.53 3.61 -1.23
N ASN A 315 12.37 4.23 -0.42
CA ASN A 315 13.15 5.42 -0.79
C ASN A 315 14.07 5.21 -2.00
N TYR A 316 14.52 3.98 -2.24
CA TYR A 316 15.47 3.65 -3.30
C TYR A 316 14.80 3.11 -4.57
N LEU A 317 13.54 2.69 -4.48
CA LEU A 317 12.79 2.12 -5.59
C LEU A 317 12.68 3.04 -6.81
N PRO A 318 12.51 4.38 -6.70
CA PRO A 318 12.51 5.25 -7.87
C PRO A 318 13.79 5.16 -8.71
N ALA A 319 14.96 5.00 -8.06
CA ALA A 319 16.23 4.89 -8.77
C ALA A 319 16.39 3.52 -9.43
N ILE A 320 15.91 2.46 -8.77
CA ILE A 320 15.90 1.09 -9.31
C ILE A 320 14.97 1.00 -10.51
N ASP A 321 13.73 1.49 -10.38
CA ASP A 321 12.74 1.55 -11.45
C ASP A 321 13.30 2.27 -12.68
N ARG A 322 13.89 3.46 -12.48
CA ARG A 322 14.53 4.21 -13.56
C ARG A 322 15.67 3.43 -14.23
N HIS A 323 16.52 2.78 -13.45
CA HIS A 323 17.62 1.99 -14.00
C HIS A 323 17.11 0.81 -14.82
N LEU A 324 16.15 0.04 -14.29
CA LEU A 324 15.59 -1.12 -14.97
C LEU A 324 14.86 -0.73 -16.26
N LYS A 325 14.14 0.40 -16.28
CA LYS A 325 13.49 0.92 -17.49
C LYS A 325 14.47 1.17 -18.65
N ILE A 326 15.71 1.54 -18.34
CA ILE A 326 16.74 1.88 -19.33
C ILE A 326 17.54 0.63 -19.75
N HIS A 327 17.87 -0.25 -18.80
CA HIS A 327 18.89 -1.29 -19.00
C HIS A 327 18.36 -2.73 -19.00
N GLU A 328 17.09 -2.96 -18.63
CA GLU A 328 16.48 -4.29 -18.61
C GLU A 328 15.25 -4.29 -19.53
N PRO A 329 15.38 -4.73 -20.79
CA PRO A 329 14.28 -4.72 -21.76
C PRO A 329 13.01 -5.41 -21.25
N ARG A 330 13.16 -6.54 -20.52
CA ARG A 330 12.01 -7.27 -19.95
C ARG A 330 11.18 -6.42 -18.99
N TYR A 331 11.80 -5.48 -18.29
CA TYR A 331 11.12 -4.63 -17.31
C TYR A 331 10.09 -3.72 -17.97
N SER A 332 10.41 -3.15 -19.13
CA SER A 332 9.57 -2.16 -19.82
C SER A 332 8.59 -2.78 -20.83
N ASN A 333 8.68 -4.09 -21.11
CA ASN A 333 7.84 -4.78 -22.10
C ASN A 333 6.33 -4.56 -21.89
N ASN A 334 5.89 -4.47 -20.64
CA ASN A 334 4.49 -4.28 -20.27
C ASN A 334 4.25 -2.96 -19.53
N ALA A 335 5.07 -1.93 -19.81
CA ALA A 335 4.95 -0.64 -19.15
C ALA A 335 3.55 -0.02 -19.33
N SER A 336 3.10 0.70 -18.32
CA SER A 336 1.81 1.38 -18.35
C SER A 336 1.89 2.80 -17.78
N GLU A 337 0.92 3.64 -18.13
CA GLU A 337 0.87 5.04 -17.75
C GLU A 337 -0.52 5.42 -17.25
N GLY A 338 -0.58 6.02 -16.06
CA GLY A 338 -1.84 6.38 -15.42
C GLY A 338 -2.66 5.16 -14.96
N LEU A 339 -3.88 5.43 -14.51
CA LEU A 339 -4.77 4.42 -13.90
C LEU A 339 -5.90 3.99 -14.84
N LEU A 340 -6.79 4.92 -15.18
CA LEU A 340 -7.97 4.69 -16.04
C LEU A 340 -7.92 5.45 -17.36
N LEU A 341 -7.40 6.69 -17.34
CA LEU A 341 -7.32 7.55 -18.52
C LEU A 341 -5.93 7.45 -19.13
N ARG A 342 -5.87 7.18 -20.43
CA ARG A 342 -4.62 7.18 -21.20
C ARG A 342 -4.06 8.60 -21.22
N ARG A 343 -2.79 8.76 -20.82
CA ARG A 343 -2.10 10.07 -20.76
C ARG A 343 -0.78 10.13 -21.54
N GLY A 344 -0.35 9.02 -22.11
CA GLY A 344 0.82 8.97 -22.98
C GLY A 344 0.71 7.81 -23.97
N SER A 345 1.86 7.31 -24.40
CA SER A 345 1.93 6.28 -25.44
C SER A 345 1.60 4.88 -24.92
N ALA A 346 1.73 4.62 -23.62
CA ALA A 346 1.51 3.30 -23.04
C ALA A 346 0.03 3.05 -22.67
N PRO A 347 -0.40 1.77 -22.54
CA PRO A 347 -1.69 1.41 -21.97
C PRO A 347 -1.83 1.88 -20.51
N THR A 348 -3.04 1.92 -19.97
CA THR A 348 -3.24 2.28 -18.55
C THR A 348 -3.02 1.08 -17.64
N ALA A 349 -2.84 1.32 -16.34
CA ALA A 349 -2.65 0.24 -15.37
C ALA A 349 -3.78 -0.80 -15.39
N LEU A 350 -5.01 -0.41 -15.75
CA LEU A 350 -6.18 -1.29 -15.77
C LEU A 350 -6.63 -1.72 -17.16
N SER A 351 -6.06 -1.19 -18.26
CA SER A 351 -6.57 -1.47 -19.61
C SER A 351 -6.40 -2.93 -20.00
N GLU A 352 -5.28 -3.57 -19.69
CA GLU A 352 -5.07 -4.98 -20.07
C GLU A 352 -5.99 -5.92 -19.26
N LEU A 353 -6.24 -5.60 -17.99
CA LEU A 353 -7.21 -6.35 -17.19
C LEU A 353 -8.62 -6.20 -17.77
N TYR A 354 -8.98 -4.98 -18.20
CA TYR A 354 -10.23 -4.71 -18.91
C TYR A 354 -10.33 -5.52 -20.20
N GLU A 355 -9.33 -5.44 -21.07
CA GLU A 355 -9.30 -6.15 -22.36
C GLU A 355 -9.45 -7.67 -22.16
N ARG A 356 -8.73 -8.26 -21.22
CA ARG A 356 -8.83 -9.71 -20.94
C ARG A 356 -10.21 -10.12 -20.44
N LEU A 357 -10.80 -9.35 -19.54
CA LEU A 357 -12.05 -9.74 -18.88
C LEU A 357 -13.31 -9.33 -19.64
N VAL A 358 -13.24 -8.29 -20.47
CA VAL A 358 -14.39 -7.73 -21.19
C VAL A 358 -14.35 -8.07 -22.68
N THR A 359 -13.18 -7.95 -23.32
CA THR A 359 -13.06 -8.07 -24.78
C THR A 359 -12.66 -9.47 -25.23
N ALA A 360 -11.73 -10.11 -24.52
CA ALA A 360 -11.16 -11.39 -24.95
C ALA A 360 -12.09 -12.59 -24.67
N GLY A 361 -12.99 -12.52 -23.69
CA GLY A 361 -14.04 -13.52 -23.46
C GLY A 361 -13.57 -14.97 -23.27
N HIS A 362 -12.28 -15.26 -23.05
CA HIS A 362 -11.80 -16.63 -22.89
C HIS A 362 -12.21 -17.14 -21.51
N PRO A 363 -13.09 -18.16 -21.39
CA PRO A 363 -13.39 -18.74 -20.10
C PRO A 363 -12.12 -19.39 -19.54
N GLU A 364 -11.70 -18.99 -18.33
CA GLU A 364 -10.68 -19.74 -17.60
C GLU A 364 -11.16 -21.18 -17.38
N THR A 365 -10.34 -22.15 -17.74
CA THR A 365 -10.53 -23.56 -17.38
C THR A 365 -10.18 -23.77 -15.92
N THR A 366 -10.99 -23.23 -14.99
CA THR A 366 -10.95 -23.67 -13.60
C THR A 366 -11.60 -25.05 -13.50
N LEU A 367 -10.78 -26.10 -13.40
CA LEU A 367 -11.23 -27.40 -12.91
C LEU A 367 -11.89 -27.21 -11.55
N LYS A 368 -13.17 -27.63 -11.44
CA LYS A 368 -13.96 -27.61 -10.21
C LYS A 368 -13.19 -28.29 -9.08
N THR A 369 -12.60 -27.53 -8.16
CA THR A 369 -12.12 -28.09 -6.89
C THR A 369 -13.31 -28.38 -6.00
N ARG A 370 -13.34 -29.62 -5.50
CA ARG A 370 -14.39 -30.20 -4.67
C ARG A 370 -14.76 -29.32 -3.48
N GLY A 371 -16.08 -29.22 -3.25
CA GLY A 371 -16.81 -28.99 -2.00
C GLY A 371 -16.12 -28.26 -0.85
N SER A 372 -16.72 -27.14 -0.46
CA SER A 372 -16.62 -26.54 0.87
C SER A 372 -16.96 -27.54 1.99
N VAL A 373 -16.09 -27.58 3.01
CA VAL A 373 -16.49 -27.72 4.41
C VAL A 373 -16.03 -26.46 5.12
#